data_AF-A0A2M9LFV1-F1
#
_entry.id   AF-A0A2M9LFV1-F1
#
_cell.length_a   1.000
_cell.length_b   1.000
_cell.length_c   1.000
_cell.angle_alpha   90.00
_cell.angle_beta   90.00
_cell.angle_gamma   90.00
#
_symmetry.space_group_name_H-M   'P 1'
#
loop_
_entity.id
_entity.type
_entity.pdbx_description
1 polymer ?
#
loop_
_entity_poly.entity_id
_entity_poly.type
_entity_poly.pdbx_seq_one_letter_code
_entity_poly.pdbx_strand_id
1 'polypeptide(L)'
;MQFTLDGESFELTPALVRGRLAGHLPEEIRMYWVEIDGARWPVKQVISLATGAKRGRFQSQQSRRWLQSLGFPIGSGPSGAVNGPPPRPNRTSDRGSFDESRLRKVETLDVRVAFSWLRAGPVTLDEAGLPRFPPLPRAPGLYRYDFGRGDDGIRVLYIGESVELSRRARNYRNATTDRSSQRTSRRIHKEITGHVASGGSIECSIATSVRWGDGVGLDLRLRSARRLAENAAVLLAQSQSGIRVLNIDTELGGESG
;
A
#
# COMPACT_ATOMS: atom_id res chain seq x y z
N MET A 1 -5.28 -20.78 -15.19
CA MET A 1 -4.98 -19.49 -14.53
C MET A 1 -3.95 -18.76 -15.35
N GLN A 2 -4.12 -17.46 -15.58
CA GLN A 2 -3.10 -16.60 -16.18
C GLN A 2 -2.56 -15.64 -15.12
N PHE A 3 -1.26 -15.39 -15.14
CA PHE A 3 -0.63 -14.41 -14.26
C PHE A 3 0.63 -13.83 -14.91
N THR A 4 1.05 -12.65 -14.45
CA THR A 4 2.22 -11.95 -14.98
C THR A 4 3.36 -11.95 -13.94
N LEU A 5 4.56 -12.31 -14.36
CA LEU A 5 5.80 -12.20 -13.57
C LEU A 5 6.79 -11.30 -14.31
N ASP A 6 7.22 -10.20 -13.70
CA ASP A 6 8.17 -9.23 -14.29
C ASP A 6 7.79 -8.73 -15.70
N GLY A 7 6.48 -8.59 -15.98
CA GLY A 7 5.96 -8.16 -17.29
C GLY A 7 5.79 -9.27 -18.32
N GLU A 8 6.13 -10.51 -17.99
CA GLU A 8 5.94 -11.70 -18.84
C GLU A 8 4.70 -12.47 -18.39
N SER A 9 3.82 -12.83 -19.34
CA SER A 9 2.57 -13.53 -19.06
C SER A 9 2.76 -15.04 -19.08
N PHE A 10 2.28 -15.71 -18.05
CA PHE A 10 2.31 -17.15 -17.88
C PHE A 10 0.91 -17.71 -17.78
N GLU A 11 0.71 -18.89 -18.34
CA GLU A 11 -0.48 -19.71 -18.14
C GLU A 11 -0.12 -20.95 -17.33
N LEU A 12 -0.95 -21.26 -16.34
CA LEU A 12 -0.80 -22.42 -15.48
C LEU A 12 -2.15 -23.15 -15.37
N THR A 13 -2.14 -24.43 -15.72
CA THR A 13 -3.28 -25.33 -15.62
C THR A 13 -2.86 -26.61 -14.90
N PRO A 14 -3.78 -27.36 -14.26
CA PRO A 14 -3.42 -28.60 -13.58
C PRO A 14 -2.79 -29.63 -14.55
N ALA A 15 -3.28 -29.70 -15.80
CA ALA A 15 -2.73 -30.58 -16.84
C ALA A 15 -1.31 -30.18 -17.25
N LEU A 16 -1.05 -28.87 -17.42
CA LEU A 16 0.29 -28.37 -17.73
C LEU A 16 1.28 -28.68 -16.60
N VAL A 17 0.87 -28.47 -15.35
CA VAL A 17 1.70 -28.77 -14.17
C VAL A 17 2.09 -30.25 -14.16
N ARG A 18 1.12 -31.17 -14.24
CA ARG A 18 1.42 -32.61 -14.27
C ARG A 18 2.33 -32.99 -15.43
N GLY A 19 2.03 -32.49 -16.64
CA GLY A 19 2.83 -32.77 -17.84
C GLY A 19 4.28 -32.29 -17.73
N ARG A 20 4.52 -31.14 -17.08
CA ARG A 20 5.87 -30.58 -16.89
C ARG A 20 6.65 -31.20 -15.73
N LEU A 21 5.96 -31.88 -14.81
CA LEU A 21 6.58 -32.62 -13.72
C LEU A 21 6.99 -34.04 -14.14
N ALA A 22 6.41 -34.58 -15.22
CA ALA A 22 6.74 -35.89 -15.74
C ALA A 22 8.25 -36.02 -16.01
N GLY A 23 8.88 -37.06 -15.47
CA GLY A 23 10.31 -37.31 -15.60
C GLY A 23 11.19 -36.56 -14.59
N HIS A 24 10.62 -35.74 -13.71
CA HIS A 24 11.35 -35.10 -12.61
C HIS A 24 11.09 -35.82 -11.28
N LEU A 25 11.98 -35.61 -10.31
CA LEU A 25 11.81 -36.07 -8.93
C LEU A 25 11.64 -34.87 -7.99
N PRO A 26 10.80 -35.00 -6.94
CA PRO A 26 10.73 -33.98 -5.89
C PRO A 26 12.08 -33.77 -5.21
N GLU A 27 12.46 -32.50 -5.05
CA GLU A 27 13.58 -32.12 -4.20
C GLU A 27 13.19 -32.14 -2.72
N GLU A 28 14.20 -31.97 -1.85
CA GLU A 28 14.02 -31.87 -0.41
C GLU A 28 13.04 -30.75 -0.03
N ILE A 29 12.04 -31.10 0.78
CA ILE A 29 11.01 -30.17 1.25
C ILE A 29 11.49 -29.50 2.53
N ARG A 30 11.86 -28.22 2.43
CA ARG A 30 12.27 -27.43 3.61
C ARG A 30 11.08 -26.89 4.42
N MET A 31 10.06 -26.36 3.74
CA MET A 31 8.98 -25.65 4.44
C MET A 31 7.62 -25.75 3.77
N TYR A 32 7.50 -25.58 2.46
CA TYR A 32 6.21 -25.59 1.78
C TYR A 32 6.20 -26.61 0.66
N TRP A 33 5.15 -27.42 0.62
CA TRP A 33 4.97 -28.46 -0.40
C TRP A 33 3.57 -28.44 -1.00
N VAL A 34 3.46 -29.02 -2.19
CA VAL A 34 2.22 -29.34 -2.90
C VAL A 34 2.18 -30.83 -3.18
N GLU A 35 1.04 -31.48 -3.03
CA GLU A 35 0.85 -32.88 -3.41
C GLU A 35 0.32 -32.96 -4.84
N ILE A 36 1.03 -33.70 -5.69
CA ILE A 36 0.70 -33.91 -7.10
C ILE A 36 0.89 -35.39 -7.36
N ASP A 37 -0.20 -36.06 -7.73
CA ASP A 37 -0.25 -37.49 -8.05
C ASP A 37 0.38 -38.39 -6.97
N GLY A 38 0.08 -38.07 -5.69
CA GLY A 38 0.55 -38.82 -4.52
C GLY A 38 1.97 -38.49 -4.06
N ALA A 39 2.71 -37.64 -4.78
CA ALA A 39 4.04 -37.19 -4.40
C ALA A 39 4.02 -35.74 -3.86
N ARG A 40 4.79 -35.46 -2.82
CA ARG A 40 4.97 -34.10 -2.31
C ARG A 40 6.15 -33.42 -2.97
N TRP A 41 5.91 -32.22 -3.50
CA TRP A 41 6.90 -31.41 -4.20
C TRP A 41 7.10 -30.06 -3.53
N PRO A 42 8.33 -29.54 -3.44
CA PRO A 42 8.56 -28.13 -3.07
C PRO A 42 7.80 -27.18 -4.00
N VAL A 43 6.99 -26.29 -3.44
CA VAL A 43 6.11 -25.40 -4.24
C VAL A 43 6.87 -24.57 -5.28
N LYS A 44 8.10 -24.16 -4.98
CA LYS A 44 8.94 -23.38 -5.89
C LYS A 44 9.54 -24.22 -7.01
N GLN A 45 9.78 -25.51 -6.78
CA GLN A 45 10.22 -26.44 -7.82
C GLN A 45 9.10 -26.61 -8.85
N VAL A 46 7.87 -26.85 -8.39
CA VAL A 46 6.71 -27.06 -9.27
C VAL A 46 6.46 -25.86 -10.17
N ILE A 47 6.45 -24.65 -9.61
CA ILE A 47 6.29 -23.44 -10.43
C ILE A 47 7.45 -23.27 -11.41
N SER A 48 8.69 -23.54 -10.99
CA SER A 48 9.84 -23.43 -11.88
C SER A 48 9.76 -24.40 -13.06
N LEU A 49 9.38 -25.65 -12.84
CA LEU A 49 9.22 -26.66 -13.89
C LEU A 49 8.03 -26.34 -14.81
N ALA A 50 6.91 -25.91 -14.23
CA ALA A 50 5.70 -25.63 -15.00
C ALA A 50 5.81 -24.36 -15.88
N THR A 51 6.59 -23.36 -15.44
CA THR A 51 6.72 -22.07 -16.13
C THR A 51 8.05 -21.89 -16.87
N GLY A 52 9.08 -22.70 -16.56
CA GLY A 52 10.45 -22.46 -17.01
C GLY A 52 11.15 -21.28 -16.32
N ALA A 53 10.45 -20.53 -15.45
CA ALA A 53 11.01 -19.37 -14.78
C ALA A 53 11.98 -19.77 -13.65
N LYS A 54 13.04 -18.97 -13.47
CA LYS A 54 13.99 -19.15 -12.37
C LYS A 54 13.30 -18.95 -11.02
N ARG A 55 13.63 -19.80 -10.04
CA ARG A 55 13.06 -19.77 -8.68
C ARG A 55 13.20 -18.43 -7.95
N GLY A 56 14.16 -17.58 -8.32
CA GLY A 56 14.32 -16.24 -7.74
C GLY A 56 13.19 -15.27 -8.11
N ARG A 57 12.44 -15.52 -9.20
CA ARG A 57 11.39 -14.62 -9.71
C ARG A 57 10.09 -14.66 -8.92
N PHE A 58 9.94 -15.60 -7.99
CA PHE A 58 8.70 -15.76 -7.22
C PHE A 58 8.96 -16.23 -5.79
N GLN A 59 8.06 -15.83 -4.88
CA GLN A 59 8.12 -16.16 -3.45
C GLN A 59 7.36 -17.45 -3.15
N SER A 60 7.79 -18.20 -2.13
CA SER A 60 7.18 -19.50 -1.78
C SER A 60 5.68 -19.39 -1.46
N GLN A 61 5.27 -18.31 -0.79
CA GLN A 61 3.86 -18.06 -0.48
C GLN A 61 3.04 -17.79 -1.74
N GLN A 62 3.61 -17.10 -2.72
CA GLN A 62 2.97 -16.83 -4.00
C GLN A 62 2.80 -18.12 -4.81
N SER A 63 3.85 -18.95 -4.89
CA SER A 63 3.77 -20.30 -5.49
C SER A 63 2.69 -21.16 -4.85
N ARG A 64 2.57 -21.11 -3.51
CA ARG A 64 1.54 -21.84 -2.77
C ARG A 64 0.14 -21.39 -3.17
N ARG A 65 -0.13 -20.07 -3.21
CA ARG A 65 -1.45 -19.54 -3.62
C ARG A 65 -1.82 -19.94 -5.04
N TRP A 66 -0.87 -19.88 -5.96
CA TRP A 66 -1.07 -20.31 -7.34
C TRP A 66 -1.46 -21.78 -7.44
N LEU A 67 -0.71 -22.67 -6.79
CA LEU A 67 -1.01 -24.10 -6.82
C LEU A 67 -2.32 -24.43 -6.09
N GLN A 68 -2.63 -23.70 -5.01
CA GLN A 68 -3.92 -23.79 -4.33
C GLN A 68 -5.09 -23.42 -5.24
N SER A 69 -4.96 -22.33 -6.00
CA SER A 69 -6.00 -21.88 -6.94
C SER A 69 -6.23 -22.85 -8.10
N LEU A 70 -5.28 -23.76 -8.35
CA LEU A 70 -5.42 -24.87 -9.30
C LEU A 70 -6.02 -26.14 -8.68
N GLY A 71 -6.41 -26.10 -7.40
CA GLY A 71 -7.02 -27.20 -6.68
C GLY A 71 -6.04 -28.24 -6.13
N PHE A 72 -4.72 -27.97 -6.13
CA PHE A 72 -3.76 -28.91 -5.56
C PHE A 72 -3.71 -28.83 -4.03
N PRO A 73 -3.64 -29.97 -3.33
CA PRO A 73 -3.37 -29.99 -1.89
C PRO A 73 -2.00 -29.41 -1.57
N ILE A 74 -1.91 -28.57 -0.54
CA ILE A 74 -0.70 -27.89 -0.11
C ILE A 74 -0.49 -28.10 1.39
N GLY A 75 0.77 -28.13 1.81
CA GLY A 75 1.11 -28.20 3.22
C GLY A 75 2.40 -27.48 3.57
N SER A 76 2.75 -27.55 4.85
CA SER A 76 4.00 -27.00 5.36
C SER A 76 4.64 -27.89 6.42
N GLY A 77 5.97 -27.90 6.49
CA GLY A 77 6.79 -28.69 7.42
C GLY A 77 7.76 -29.66 6.70
N PRO A 78 8.83 -30.11 7.38
CA PRO A 78 9.74 -31.13 6.86
C PRO A 78 9.05 -32.51 6.81
N SER A 79 9.23 -33.24 5.70
CA SER A 79 8.66 -34.59 5.53
C SER A 79 9.51 -35.63 6.28
N GLY A 80 9.00 -36.14 7.41
CA GLY A 80 9.54 -37.30 8.09
C GLY A 80 8.46 -38.03 8.90
N ALA A 81 8.42 -39.35 8.74
CA ALA A 81 7.60 -40.37 9.43
C ALA A 81 6.22 -40.73 8.82
N VAL A 82 6.20 -41.91 8.20
CA VAL A 82 5.04 -42.77 7.89
C VAL A 82 4.74 -43.61 9.14
N ASN A 83 3.46 -43.87 9.42
CA ASN A 83 2.84 -44.60 10.57
C ASN A 83 2.36 -43.71 11.72
N GLY A 84 1.04 -43.47 11.76
CA GLY A 84 0.38 -42.52 12.66
C GLY A 84 -0.02 -43.11 14.03
N PRO A 85 0.12 -42.35 15.14
CA PRO A 85 -0.65 -42.57 16.36
C PRO A 85 -2.13 -42.19 16.14
N PRO A 86 -3.09 -42.63 16.99
CA PRO A 86 -4.50 -42.28 16.87
C PRO A 86 -4.68 -40.75 16.83
N PRO A 87 -5.79 -40.24 16.24
CA PRO A 87 -5.96 -38.81 16.01
C PRO A 87 -5.82 -38.06 17.33
N ARG A 88 -4.71 -37.33 17.48
CA ARG A 88 -4.57 -36.38 18.57
C ARG A 88 -5.71 -35.37 18.43
N PRO A 89 -6.41 -35.06 19.53
CA PRO A 89 -7.53 -34.13 19.49
C PRO A 89 -7.07 -32.86 18.78
N ASN A 90 -7.93 -32.42 17.87
CA ASN A 90 -7.75 -31.30 16.99
C ASN A 90 -7.26 -30.10 17.81
N ARG A 91 -5.95 -29.82 17.77
CA ARG A 91 -5.41 -28.53 18.21
C ARG A 91 -5.76 -27.53 17.13
N THR A 92 -7.06 -27.24 17.01
CA THR A 92 -7.54 -25.96 16.51
C THR A 92 -6.78 -24.89 17.27
N SER A 93 -5.80 -24.30 16.59
CA SER A 93 -5.36 -22.92 16.79
C SER A 93 -5.27 -22.40 18.23
N ASP A 94 -4.78 -23.20 19.17
CA ASP A 94 -4.26 -22.65 20.43
C ASP A 94 -2.81 -22.20 20.19
N ARG A 95 -2.62 -21.28 19.26
CA ARG A 95 -1.70 -20.19 19.55
C ARG A 95 -2.51 -19.37 20.54
N GLY A 96 -2.48 -19.75 21.82
CA GLY A 96 -3.25 -19.10 22.86
C GLY A 96 -3.18 -17.61 22.63
N SER A 97 -4.35 -16.95 22.61
CA SER A 97 -4.46 -15.52 22.37
C SER A 97 -3.30 -14.84 23.09
N PHE A 98 -2.47 -14.11 22.36
CA PHE A 98 -1.33 -13.44 22.97
C PHE A 98 -1.89 -12.51 24.04
N ASP A 99 -1.68 -12.89 25.30
CA ASP A 99 -2.21 -12.16 26.45
C ASP A 99 -1.30 -10.96 26.71
N GLU A 100 -1.64 -9.85 26.06
CA GLU A 100 -0.92 -8.58 26.16
C GLU A 100 -0.76 -8.10 27.61
N SER A 101 -1.65 -8.50 28.52
CA SER A 101 -1.56 -8.16 29.94
C SER A 101 -0.31 -8.73 30.63
N ARG A 102 0.32 -9.75 30.04
CA ARG A 102 1.58 -10.33 30.53
C ARG A 102 2.81 -9.52 30.15
N LEU A 103 2.67 -8.58 29.21
CA LEU A 103 3.77 -7.71 28.82
C LEU A 103 4.07 -6.69 29.91
N ARG A 104 5.35 -6.50 30.19
CA ARG A 104 5.80 -5.41 31.05
C ARG A 104 5.87 -4.13 30.23
N LYS A 105 5.18 -3.10 30.69
CA LYS A 105 5.33 -1.75 30.17
C LYS A 105 6.78 -1.30 30.35
N VAL A 106 7.47 -1.04 29.24
CA VAL A 106 8.86 -0.54 29.25
C VAL A 106 8.88 0.99 29.25
N GLU A 107 8.07 1.60 28.40
CA GLU A 107 7.96 3.05 28.30
C GLU A 107 6.53 3.46 27.88
N THR A 108 6.22 4.75 28.05
CA THR A 108 5.02 5.38 27.49
C THR A 108 5.46 6.62 26.74
N LEU A 109 5.05 6.71 25.48
CA LEU A 109 5.34 7.84 24.62
C LEU A 109 4.02 8.57 24.32
N ASP A 110 3.94 9.83 24.73
CA ASP A 110 2.88 10.76 24.32
C ASP A 110 3.51 11.82 23.40
N VAL A 111 2.91 12.02 22.23
CA VAL A 111 3.39 12.98 21.24
C VAL A 111 2.25 13.90 20.82
N ARG A 112 2.35 15.18 21.20
CA ARG A 112 1.55 16.25 20.63
C ARG A 112 2.28 16.87 19.44
N VAL A 113 1.58 17.07 18.33
CA VAL A 113 2.11 17.75 17.14
C VAL A 113 1.25 18.97 16.85
N ALA A 114 1.88 20.12 16.59
CA ALA A 114 1.19 21.38 16.36
C ALA A 114 1.82 22.18 15.22
N PHE A 115 0.99 22.72 14.34
CA PHE A 115 1.37 23.62 13.27
C PHE A 115 0.15 24.42 12.80
N SER A 116 0.39 25.45 11.98
CA SER A 116 -0.68 26.30 11.43
C SER A 116 -0.69 26.20 9.91
N TRP A 117 -1.88 26.09 9.33
CA TRP A 117 -2.09 26.19 7.89
C TRP A 117 -2.06 27.66 7.47
N LEU A 118 -1.08 28.02 6.66
CA LEU A 118 -0.96 29.32 6.01
C LEU A 118 -1.65 29.26 4.65
N ARG A 119 -2.58 30.17 4.40
CA ARG A 119 -3.26 30.27 3.11
C ARG A 119 -2.24 30.68 2.03
N ALA A 120 -2.08 29.85 1.00
CA ALA A 120 -1.21 30.15 -0.15
C ALA A 120 -1.99 30.79 -1.30
N GLY A 121 -3.27 30.45 -1.46
CA GLY A 121 -4.15 31.00 -2.50
C GLY A 121 -4.87 29.92 -3.30
N PRO A 122 -5.69 30.32 -4.29
CA PRO A 122 -6.49 29.40 -5.07
C PRO A 122 -5.64 28.62 -6.08
N VAL A 123 -6.07 27.39 -6.38
CA VAL A 123 -5.61 26.62 -7.54
C VAL A 123 -6.60 26.84 -8.69
N THR A 124 -6.10 27.27 -9.84
CA THR A 124 -6.90 27.54 -11.04
C THR A 124 -6.45 26.66 -12.21
N LEU A 125 -7.11 26.77 -13.36
CA LEU A 125 -6.59 26.23 -14.63
C LEU A 125 -6.00 27.37 -15.47
N ASP A 126 -5.00 27.06 -16.27
CA ASP A 126 -4.53 27.96 -17.33
C ASP A 126 -5.28 27.74 -18.65
N GLU A 127 -4.88 28.48 -19.69
CA GLU A 127 -5.46 28.39 -21.04
C GLU A 127 -5.36 26.99 -21.66
N ALA A 128 -4.40 26.17 -21.23
CA ALA A 128 -4.24 24.79 -21.69
C ALA A 128 -5.01 23.78 -20.83
N GLY A 129 -5.81 24.24 -19.86
CA GLY A 129 -6.54 23.39 -18.91
C GLY A 129 -5.66 22.73 -17.86
N LEU A 130 -4.42 23.18 -17.67
CA LEU A 130 -3.50 22.61 -16.69
C LEU A 130 -3.58 23.33 -15.33
N PRO A 131 -3.44 22.60 -14.21
CA PRO A 131 -3.46 23.20 -12.87
C PRO A 131 -2.41 24.29 -12.69
N ARG A 132 -2.83 25.50 -12.33
CA ARG A 132 -1.99 26.62 -11.93
C ARG A 132 -2.11 26.80 -10.42
N PHE A 133 -1.02 26.53 -9.72
CA PHE A 133 -0.93 26.68 -8.26
C PHE A 133 -0.48 28.10 -7.89
N PRO A 134 -0.83 28.59 -6.69
CA PRO A 134 -0.27 29.84 -6.19
C PRO A 134 1.26 29.70 -5.99
N PRO A 135 2.00 30.81 -5.87
CA PRO A 135 3.43 30.77 -5.55
C PRO A 135 3.68 30.01 -4.23
N LEU A 136 4.54 29.00 -4.27
CA LEU A 136 4.94 28.20 -3.10
C LEU A 136 6.45 28.30 -2.86
N PRO A 137 6.91 28.22 -1.60
CA PRO A 137 8.33 28.29 -1.28
C PRO A 137 9.11 27.04 -1.71
N ARG A 138 10.41 27.22 -1.98
CA ARG A 138 11.39 26.13 -2.15
C ARG A 138 11.85 25.61 -0.78
N ALA A 139 10.91 25.11 0.00
CA ALA A 139 11.14 24.64 1.36
C ALA A 139 10.40 23.33 1.62
N PRO A 140 10.86 22.50 2.57
CA PRO A 140 10.11 21.37 3.06
C PRO A 140 8.86 21.82 3.81
N GLY A 141 7.81 21.03 3.76
CA GLY A 141 6.57 21.34 4.47
C GLY A 141 5.41 20.39 4.17
N LEU A 142 4.27 20.76 4.72
CA LEU A 142 2.96 20.17 4.41
C LEU A 142 2.21 21.07 3.44
N TYR A 143 1.30 20.48 2.67
CA TYR A 143 0.31 21.19 1.87
C TYR A 143 -1.07 20.56 2.04
N ARG A 144 -2.10 21.39 1.90
CA ARG A 144 -3.52 21.02 1.90
C ARG A 144 -4.17 21.64 0.68
N TYR A 145 -4.90 20.83 -0.08
CA TYR A 145 -5.86 21.29 -1.08
C TYR A 145 -7.26 21.06 -0.53
N ASP A 146 -8.00 22.14 -0.38
CA ASP A 146 -9.38 22.12 0.06
C ASP A 146 -10.28 22.38 -1.13
N PHE A 147 -11.05 21.37 -1.52
CA PHE A 147 -11.95 21.40 -2.67
C PHE A 147 -13.30 22.06 -2.31
N GLY A 148 -13.45 22.59 -1.09
CA GLY A 148 -14.69 23.18 -0.62
C GLY A 148 -15.71 22.12 -0.19
N ARG A 149 -16.95 22.56 0.03
CA ARG A 149 -18.09 21.68 0.33
C ARG A 149 -18.88 21.42 -0.95
N GLY A 150 -19.21 20.15 -1.19
CA GLY A 150 -20.18 19.78 -2.23
C GLY A 150 -21.62 20.05 -1.77
N ASP A 151 -22.57 19.79 -2.67
CA ASP A 151 -24.01 19.92 -2.40
C ASP A 151 -24.49 18.96 -1.31
N ASP A 152 -23.77 17.85 -1.10
CA ASP A 152 -23.95 16.90 0.00
C ASP A 152 -23.48 17.45 1.37
N GLY A 153 -22.99 18.69 1.40
CA GLY A 153 -22.44 19.33 2.60
C GLY A 153 -21.06 18.81 3.00
N ILE A 154 -20.50 17.84 2.29
CA ILE A 154 -19.23 17.19 2.63
C ILE A 154 -18.08 18.05 2.13
N ARG A 155 -17.17 18.43 3.03
CA ARG A 155 -15.92 19.12 2.67
C ARG A 155 -14.89 18.10 2.20
N VAL A 156 -14.25 18.34 1.06
CA VAL A 156 -13.25 17.41 0.51
C VAL A 156 -11.84 17.98 0.65
N LEU A 157 -10.96 17.24 1.29
CA LEU A 157 -9.57 17.65 1.55
C LEU A 157 -8.58 16.67 0.92
N TYR A 158 -7.45 17.17 0.45
CA TYR A 158 -6.25 16.38 0.20
C TYR A 158 -5.08 16.99 0.97
N ILE A 159 -4.36 16.16 1.72
CA ILE A 159 -3.24 16.61 2.56
C ILE A 159 -1.99 15.82 2.14
N GLY A 160 -0.83 16.46 2.09
CA GLY A 160 0.41 15.76 1.87
C GLY A 160 1.63 16.50 2.34
N GLU A 161 2.79 15.86 2.23
CA GLU A 161 4.09 16.42 2.56
C GLU A 161 5.04 16.46 1.37
N SER A 162 6.02 17.35 1.45
CA SER A 162 7.14 17.34 0.53
C SER A 162 8.42 17.88 1.16
N VAL A 163 9.56 17.39 0.65
CA VAL A 163 10.86 18.05 0.84
C VAL A 163 10.94 19.40 0.15
N GLU A 164 10.08 19.67 -0.84
CA GLU A 164 10.06 20.92 -1.58
C GLU A 164 8.67 21.20 -2.17
N LEU A 165 7.94 22.14 -1.57
CA LEU A 165 6.54 22.45 -1.90
C LEU A 165 6.34 22.94 -3.35
N SER A 166 7.20 23.85 -3.84
CA SER A 166 7.16 24.34 -5.23
C SER A 166 7.28 23.24 -6.27
N ARG A 167 8.20 22.29 -6.06
CA ARG A 167 8.38 21.15 -6.97
C ARG A 167 7.23 20.18 -6.88
N ARG A 168 6.64 19.98 -5.70
CA ARG A 168 5.47 19.11 -5.54
C ARG A 168 4.25 19.62 -6.33
N ALA A 169 3.97 20.92 -6.28
CA ALA A 169 2.92 21.53 -7.11
C ALA A 169 3.20 21.34 -8.61
N ARG A 170 4.45 21.55 -9.06
CA ARG A 170 4.86 21.30 -10.46
C ARG A 170 4.66 19.85 -10.88
N ASN A 171 4.93 18.89 -10.00
CA ASN A 171 4.72 17.47 -10.27
C ASN A 171 3.23 17.16 -10.51
N TYR A 172 2.31 17.77 -9.75
CA TYR A 172 0.89 17.60 -10.00
C TYR A 172 0.46 18.25 -11.31
N ARG A 173 0.89 19.49 -11.57
CA ARG A 173 0.59 20.18 -12.83
C ARG A 173 0.99 19.37 -14.06
N ASN A 174 2.18 18.76 -14.03
CA ASN A 174 2.75 18.07 -15.19
C ASN A 174 2.42 16.56 -15.26
N ALA A 175 1.59 16.04 -14.37
CA ALA A 175 1.25 14.60 -14.32
C ALA A 175 0.18 14.20 -15.36
N THR A 176 0.37 14.60 -16.62
CA THR A 176 -0.57 14.36 -17.74
C THR A 176 -0.38 12.98 -18.39
N THR A 177 0.87 12.49 -18.47
CA THR A 177 1.21 11.24 -19.19
C THR A 177 1.11 9.97 -18.32
N ASP A 178 0.77 8.84 -18.94
CA ASP A 178 0.54 7.56 -18.25
C ASP A 178 1.83 6.78 -17.96
N ARG A 179 2.59 7.27 -16.96
CA ARG A 179 3.76 6.54 -16.42
C ARG A 179 3.42 5.94 -15.06
N SER A 180 3.69 4.64 -14.90
CA SER A 180 3.32 3.84 -13.72
C SER A 180 3.88 4.35 -12.39
N SER A 181 5.03 5.05 -12.40
CA SER A 181 5.68 5.60 -11.20
C SER A 181 4.98 6.84 -10.63
N GLN A 182 3.97 7.41 -11.31
CA GLN A 182 3.33 8.68 -10.91
C GLN A 182 1.84 8.55 -10.54
N ARG A 183 1.37 7.35 -10.17
CA ARG A 183 -0.06 7.08 -9.88
C ARG A 183 -0.74 8.13 -8.98
N THR A 184 -0.13 8.48 -7.84
CA THR A 184 -0.70 9.50 -6.94
C THR A 184 -0.74 10.89 -7.59
N SER A 185 0.34 11.30 -8.27
CA SER A 185 0.38 12.61 -8.92
C SER A 185 -0.66 12.72 -10.03
N ARG A 186 -0.85 11.66 -10.82
CA ARG A 186 -1.88 11.59 -11.88
C ARG A 186 -3.28 11.66 -11.30
N ARG A 187 -3.57 10.90 -10.25
CA ARG A 187 -4.87 10.92 -9.58
C ARG A 187 -5.19 12.33 -9.09
N ILE A 188 -4.28 12.94 -8.34
CA ILE A 188 -4.49 14.29 -7.79
C ILE A 188 -4.56 15.34 -8.91
N HIS A 189 -3.79 15.19 -10.00
CA HIS A 189 -3.95 16.03 -11.19
C HIS A 189 -5.39 15.96 -11.71
N LYS A 190 -5.91 14.74 -11.92
CA LYS A 190 -7.27 14.50 -12.42
C LYS A 190 -8.34 15.08 -11.49
N GLU A 191 -8.21 14.89 -10.17
CA GLU A 191 -9.12 15.48 -9.18
C GLU A 191 -9.13 17.01 -9.28
N ILE A 192 -7.95 17.64 -9.34
CA ILE A 192 -7.83 19.10 -9.44
C ILE A 192 -8.45 19.61 -10.75
N THR A 193 -8.08 19.02 -11.89
CA THR A 193 -8.59 19.47 -13.19
C THR A 193 -10.08 19.26 -13.31
N GLY A 194 -10.59 18.10 -12.88
CA GLY A 194 -12.01 17.78 -12.95
C GLY A 194 -12.85 18.74 -12.11
N HIS A 195 -12.43 18.97 -10.86
CA HIS A 195 -13.17 19.85 -9.94
C HIS A 195 -13.16 21.32 -10.38
N VAL A 196 -12.02 21.83 -10.84
CA VAL A 196 -11.95 23.24 -11.28
C VAL A 196 -12.67 23.42 -12.62
N ALA A 197 -12.58 22.47 -13.55
CA ALA A 197 -13.30 22.52 -14.82
C ALA A 197 -14.83 22.45 -14.64
N SER A 198 -15.32 21.81 -13.59
CA SER A 198 -16.75 21.82 -13.23
C SER A 198 -17.19 23.08 -12.46
N GLY A 199 -16.35 24.12 -12.40
CA GLY A 199 -16.64 25.39 -11.71
C GLY A 199 -16.35 25.39 -10.21
N GLY A 200 -15.78 24.32 -9.66
CA GLY A 200 -15.39 24.24 -8.26
C GLY A 200 -14.14 25.07 -7.95
N SER A 201 -14.04 25.56 -6.71
CA SER A 201 -12.85 26.25 -6.22
C SER A 201 -11.98 25.31 -5.39
N ILE A 202 -10.66 25.45 -5.50
CA ILE A 202 -9.70 24.75 -4.64
C ILE A 202 -8.81 25.78 -3.93
N GLU A 203 -8.76 25.73 -2.61
CA GLU A 203 -7.89 26.57 -1.80
C GLU A 203 -6.62 25.79 -1.39
N CYS A 204 -5.45 26.34 -1.69
CA CYS A 204 -4.17 25.78 -1.26
C CYS A 204 -3.73 26.42 0.06
N SER A 205 -3.34 25.59 1.02
CA SER A 205 -2.68 26.02 2.25
C SER A 205 -1.41 25.21 2.49
N ILE A 206 -0.43 25.79 3.18
CA ILE A 206 0.84 25.13 3.50
C ILE A 206 1.19 25.25 4.98
N ALA A 207 2.04 24.37 5.48
CA ALA A 207 2.70 24.53 6.77
C ALA A 207 4.20 24.28 6.61
N THR A 208 5.01 25.27 6.98
CA THR A 208 6.49 25.23 6.87
C THR A 208 7.18 25.18 8.24
N SER A 209 6.40 25.19 9.32
CA SER A 209 6.88 25.04 10.69
C SER A 209 5.97 24.07 11.43
N VAL A 210 6.57 23.09 12.08
CA VAL A 210 5.87 22.11 12.93
C VAL A 210 6.61 22.04 14.25
N ARG A 211 5.84 21.94 15.33
CA ARG A 211 6.33 21.75 16.68
C ARG A 211 5.80 20.43 17.26
N TRP A 212 6.57 19.82 18.14
CA TRP A 212 6.11 18.68 18.95
C TRP A 212 6.26 18.94 20.45
N GLY A 213 5.54 18.18 21.27
CA GLY A 213 5.57 18.28 22.73
C GLY A 213 5.30 19.71 23.22
N ASP A 214 6.21 20.23 24.04
CA ASP A 214 6.14 21.58 24.64
C ASP A 214 6.56 22.71 23.69
N GLY A 215 6.50 22.49 22.38
CA GLY A 215 6.75 23.51 21.36
C GLY A 215 8.12 23.43 20.69
N VAL A 216 8.85 22.34 20.84
CA VAL A 216 10.14 22.14 20.16
C VAL A 216 9.93 22.05 18.65
N GLY A 217 10.63 22.88 17.88
CA GLY A 217 10.56 22.89 16.42
C GLY A 217 11.13 21.62 15.81
N LEU A 218 10.42 21.06 14.82
CA LEU A 218 10.87 19.90 14.06
C LEU A 218 11.60 20.33 12.78
N ASP A 219 12.71 19.66 12.49
CA ASP A 219 13.39 19.81 11.20
C ASP A 219 12.59 19.09 10.10
N LEU A 220 11.87 19.87 9.30
CA LEU A 220 11.06 19.34 8.21
C LEU A 220 11.90 18.79 7.05
N ARG A 221 13.24 18.83 7.05
CA ARG A 221 14.04 18.05 6.10
C ARG A 221 13.94 16.54 6.39
N LEU A 222 13.67 16.17 7.64
CA LEU A 222 13.46 14.78 8.05
C LEU A 222 12.10 14.27 7.56
N ARG A 223 12.12 13.14 6.85
CA ARG A 223 10.88 12.51 6.36
C ARG A 223 9.96 12.10 7.50
N SER A 224 10.51 11.59 8.61
CA SER A 224 9.76 11.20 9.80
C SER A 224 8.99 12.39 10.40
N ALA A 225 9.62 13.55 10.54
CA ALA A 225 8.97 14.77 11.04
C ALA A 225 7.79 15.19 10.14
N ARG A 226 8.00 15.22 8.82
CA ARG A 226 6.92 15.56 7.89
C ARG A 226 5.79 14.54 7.88
N ARG A 227 6.11 13.24 7.95
CA ARG A 227 5.13 12.15 7.95
C ARG A 227 4.32 12.10 9.24
N LEU A 228 4.95 12.36 10.38
CA LEU A 228 4.26 12.51 11.66
C LEU A 228 3.20 13.63 11.59
N ALA A 229 3.60 14.79 11.06
CA ALA A 229 2.71 15.94 10.95
C ALA A 229 1.60 15.76 9.90
N GLU A 230 1.92 15.17 8.74
CA GLU A 230 0.94 14.80 7.70
C GLU A 230 -0.09 13.80 8.25
N ASN A 231 0.36 12.71 8.88
CA ASN A 231 -0.53 11.68 9.40
C ASN A 231 -1.44 12.23 10.50
N ALA A 232 -0.91 13.07 11.41
CA ALA A 232 -1.72 13.76 12.40
C ALA A 232 -2.82 14.61 11.75
N ALA A 233 -2.49 15.32 10.67
CA ALA A 233 -3.44 16.15 9.93
C ALA A 233 -4.51 15.34 9.19
N VAL A 234 -4.10 14.24 8.54
CA VAL A 234 -4.99 13.33 7.81
C VAL A 234 -5.96 12.66 8.78
N LEU A 235 -5.45 12.10 9.89
CA LEU A 235 -6.26 11.43 10.89
C LEU A 235 -7.27 12.38 11.54
N LEU A 236 -6.83 13.59 11.90
CA LEU A 236 -7.73 14.62 12.46
C LEU A 236 -8.83 15.02 11.46
N ALA A 237 -8.53 15.07 10.17
CA ALA A 237 -9.53 15.36 9.15
C ALA A 237 -10.49 14.18 8.95
N GLN A 238 -9.99 12.94 8.95
CA GLN A 238 -10.80 11.73 8.85
C GLN A 238 -11.72 11.51 10.07
N SER A 239 -11.32 11.98 11.26
CA SER A 239 -12.12 11.85 12.48
C SER A 239 -13.26 12.86 12.58
N GLN A 240 -13.32 13.86 11.70
CA GLN A 240 -14.34 14.90 11.72
C GLN A 240 -15.51 14.52 10.80
N SER A 241 -16.72 14.50 11.36
CA SER A 241 -17.95 14.32 10.57
C SER A 241 -18.07 15.43 9.51
N GLY A 242 -18.50 15.06 8.31
CA GLY A 242 -18.67 16.01 7.21
C GLY A 242 -17.38 16.41 6.49
N ILE A 243 -16.27 15.68 6.71
CA ILE A 243 -15.02 15.81 5.93
C ILE A 243 -14.70 14.47 5.26
N ARG A 244 -14.39 14.52 3.96
CA ARG A 244 -13.84 13.40 3.21
C ARG A 244 -12.40 13.73 2.81
N VAL A 245 -11.48 12.84 3.14
CA VAL A 245 -10.05 13.01 2.79
C VAL A 245 -9.73 12.13 1.57
N LEU A 246 -9.14 12.72 0.53
CA LEU A 246 -8.76 12.04 -0.71
C LEU A 246 -7.47 11.21 -0.57
N ASN A 247 -6.77 11.28 0.56
CA ASN A 247 -5.64 10.42 0.85
C ASN A 247 -6.09 8.95 0.79
N ILE A 248 -5.37 8.13 0.05
CA ILE A 248 -5.63 6.68 0.03
C ILE A 248 -4.70 6.07 1.06
N ASP A 249 -5.25 5.58 2.16
CA ASP A 249 -4.54 4.67 3.05
C ASP A 249 -4.34 3.37 2.29
N THR A 250 -3.11 3.13 1.83
CA THR A 250 -2.80 2.03 0.91
C THR A 250 -2.92 0.66 1.59
N GLU A 251 -3.28 0.61 2.87
CA GLU A 251 -3.43 -0.61 3.67
C GLU A 251 -4.87 -1.14 3.76
N LEU A 252 -5.91 -0.37 3.34
CA LEU A 252 -7.31 -0.84 3.39
C LEU A 252 -7.83 -1.41 2.05
N GLY A 253 -6.95 -1.61 1.05
CA GLY A 253 -7.32 -2.03 -0.30
C GLY A 253 -7.20 -3.54 -0.57
N GLY A 254 -7.41 -4.39 0.42
CA GLY A 254 -7.12 -5.82 0.26
C GLY A 254 -7.89 -6.75 1.18
N GLU A 255 -9.20 -6.54 1.35
CA GLU A 255 -10.12 -7.59 1.78
C GLU A 255 -11.55 -7.16 1.41
N SER A 256 -12.01 -7.61 0.25
CA SER A 256 -13.43 -7.65 -0.09
C SER A 256 -13.64 -8.84 -1.02
N GLY A 257 -14.24 -9.88 -0.44
CA GLY A 257 -15.00 -11.00 -1.05
C GLY A 257 -14.51 -11.56 -2.37
#